data_AF-A0A0F6TSE6-F1
#
_entry.id   AF-A0A0F6TSE6-F1
#
_cell.length_a   1.000
_cell.length_b   1.000
_cell.length_c   1.000
_cell.angle_alpha   90.00
_cell.angle_beta   90.00
_cell.angle_gamma   90.00
#
_symmetry.space_group_name_H-M   'P 1'
#
loop_
_entity.id
_entity.type
_entity.pdbx_description
1 polymer ?
#
loop_
_entity_poly.entity_id
_entity_poly.type
_entity_poly.pdbx_seq_one_letter_code
_entity_poly.pdbx_strand_id
1 'polypeptide(L)'
;MRLLNLILILLLLSGCLSKYQNSIEHVSIADNVNYTLLPTIPFSNGLTMTQSATVTYQDESHDLIFHTEITNRQLTMVGLSPTGTRLFTIVMQEGSVNAEGFSSLIDAIKPEYLLADLQLSLWPQSQLNQNLSGAVVKEPRPLTRNVVQANNTIITVHYSEAEYYKGDIQFTHHQRGYNLSLTPLAIEFSNDE
;
A
#
# COMPACT_ATOMS: atom_id res chain seq x y z
N MET A 1 -34.83 38.95 12.50
CA MET A 1 -34.02 38.81 11.26
C MET A 1 -32.53 38.57 11.53
N ARG A 2 -31.86 39.21 12.51
CA ARG A 2 -30.45 38.94 12.83
C ARG A 2 -30.15 37.52 13.38
N LEU A 3 -31.03 36.95 14.21
CA LEU A 3 -30.87 35.57 14.71
C LEU A 3 -31.09 34.49 13.64
N LEU A 4 -31.95 34.76 12.64
CA LEU A 4 -32.23 33.81 11.56
C LEU A 4 -31.03 33.66 10.61
N ASN A 5 -30.29 34.75 10.37
CA ASN A 5 -29.04 34.73 9.60
C ASN A 5 -27.90 33.99 10.33
N LEU A 6 -27.88 33.99 11.67
CA LEU A 6 -26.85 33.28 12.43
C LEU A 6 -27.03 31.76 12.36
N ILE A 7 -28.28 31.28 12.33
CA ILE A 7 -28.62 29.86 12.22
C ILE A 7 -28.26 29.32 10.83
N LEU A 8 -28.46 30.11 9.77
CA LEU A 8 -28.13 29.72 8.40
C LEU A 8 -26.61 29.57 8.17
N ILE A 9 -25.80 30.35 8.89
CA ILE A 9 -24.33 30.29 8.81
C ILE A 9 -23.77 29.07 9.59
N LEU A 10 -24.42 28.65 10.68
CA LEU A 10 -24.02 27.46 11.44
C LEU A 10 -24.25 26.14 10.69
N LEU A 11 -25.26 26.09 9.82
CA LEU A 11 -25.59 24.88 9.03
C LEU A 11 -24.58 24.58 7.91
N LEU A 12 -23.83 25.59 7.46
CA LEU A 12 -22.85 25.47 6.36
C LEU A 12 -21.47 24.94 6.80
N LEU A 13 -21.25 24.72 8.10
CA LEU A 13 -19.98 24.20 8.64
C LEU A 13 -19.96 22.66 8.80
N SER A 14 -21.00 21.97 8.32
CA SER A 14 -21.06 20.50 8.30
C SER A 14 -20.27 19.91 7.13
N GLY A 15 -19.02 20.34 6.95
CA GLY A 15 -18.09 19.72 6.01
C GLY A 15 -17.59 18.41 6.61
N CYS A 16 -18.25 17.30 6.33
CA CYS A 16 -17.74 15.99 6.71
C CYS A 16 -16.43 15.74 5.96
N LEU A 17 -15.30 15.79 6.68
CA LEU A 17 -14.06 15.16 6.24
C LEU A 17 -14.40 13.68 6.02
N SER A 18 -14.45 13.23 4.77
CA SER A 18 -14.78 11.83 4.46
C SER A 18 -13.61 10.95 4.89
N LYS A 19 -13.75 10.32 6.05
CA LYS A 19 -12.81 9.30 6.53
C LYS A 19 -13.16 7.97 5.85
N TYR A 20 -12.21 7.40 5.11
CA TYR A 20 -12.39 6.07 4.53
C TYR A 20 -12.11 5.05 5.62
N GLN A 21 -13.18 4.44 6.13
CA GLN A 21 -13.13 3.35 7.08
C GLN A 21 -13.86 2.17 6.46
N ASN A 22 -13.11 1.12 6.14
CA ASN A 22 -13.68 -0.11 5.62
C ASN A 22 -13.01 -1.31 6.29
N SER A 23 -13.82 -2.27 6.71
CA SER A 23 -13.36 -3.61 7.07
C SER A 23 -13.06 -4.39 5.79
N ILE A 24 -12.11 -3.90 4.98
CA ILE A 24 -11.66 -4.64 3.80
C ILE A 24 -10.58 -5.60 4.26
N GLU A 25 -11.02 -6.81 4.57
CA GLU A 25 -10.13 -7.95 4.72
C GLU A 25 -9.66 -8.45 3.34
N HIS A 26 -10.44 -8.23 2.27
CA HIS A 26 -10.22 -8.79 0.93
C HIS A 26 -10.04 -7.74 -0.15
N VAL A 27 -8.88 -7.78 -0.81
CA VAL A 27 -8.53 -6.93 -1.95
C VAL A 27 -8.64 -7.73 -3.24
N SER A 28 -9.49 -7.29 -4.16
CA SER A 28 -9.50 -7.81 -5.53
C SER A 28 -8.28 -7.29 -6.28
N ILE A 29 -7.28 -8.14 -6.48
CA ILE A 29 -6.00 -7.78 -7.11
C ILE A 29 -6.10 -7.83 -8.64
N ALA A 30 -6.75 -8.86 -9.15
CA ALA A 30 -6.95 -9.10 -10.58
C ALA A 30 -8.31 -9.76 -10.80
N ASP A 31 -8.71 -9.95 -12.06
CA ASP A 31 -10.00 -10.58 -12.39
C ASP A 31 -10.05 -11.99 -11.79
N ASN A 32 -11.02 -12.23 -10.90
CA ASN A 32 -11.15 -13.48 -10.15
C ASN A 32 -9.93 -13.84 -9.27
N VAL A 33 -9.12 -12.85 -8.87
CA VAL A 33 -8.03 -13.03 -7.91
C VAL A 33 -8.26 -12.12 -6.70
N ASN A 34 -8.43 -12.75 -5.55
CA ASN A 34 -8.63 -12.05 -4.29
C ASN A 34 -7.47 -12.34 -3.35
N TYR A 35 -7.01 -11.31 -2.67
CA TYR A 35 -5.99 -11.41 -1.63
C TYR A 35 -6.56 -10.93 -0.32
N THR A 36 -6.43 -11.75 0.72
CA THR A 36 -6.77 -11.35 2.08
C THR A 36 -5.56 -10.64 2.67
N LEU A 37 -5.71 -9.38 3.09
CA LEU A 37 -4.64 -8.64 3.74
C LEU A 37 -4.23 -9.36 5.03
N LEU A 38 -2.93 -9.55 5.20
CA LEU A 38 -2.39 -10.26 6.34
C LEU A 38 -2.37 -9.34 7.57
N PRO A 39 -3.12 -9.66 8.65
CA PRO A 39 -3.08 -8.88 9.89
C PRO A 39 -1.77 -9.13 10.66
N THR A 40 -1.13 -10.27 10.40
CA THR A 40 0.16 -10.62 10.98
C THR A 40 1.30 -10.02 10.17
N ILE A 41 2.23 -9.44 10.91
CA ILE A 41 3.38 -8.74 10.37
C ILE A 41 4.62 -9.64 10.51
N PRO A 42 5.47 -9.81 9.48
CA PRO A 42 6.57 -10.76 9.49
C PRO A 42 7.84 -10.21 10.15
N PHE A 43 7.86 -8.93 10.54
CA PHE A 43 9.01 -8.25 11.14
C PHE A 43 8.84 -8.22 12.66
N SER A 44 9.51 -9.14 13.36
CA SER A 44 9.38 -9.30 14.81
C SER A 44 9.83 -8.08 15.61
N ASN A 45 10.91 -7.44 15.17
CA ASN A 45 11.52 -6.28 15.85
C ASN A 45 11.00 -4.96 15.29
N GLY A 46 9.87 -4.99 14.58
CA GLY A 46 9.42 -3.87 13.77
C GLY A 46 10.38 -3.47 12.63
N LEU A 47 9.90 -2.62 11.75
CA LEU A 47 10.63 -2.11 10.60
C LEU A 47 10.04 -0.77 10.19
N THR A 48 10.87 0.26 10.18
CA THR A 48 10.55 1.56 9.61
C THR A 48 11.38 1.77 8.36
N MET A 49 10.72 2.09 7.26
CA MET A 49 11.37 2.34 5.97
C MET A 49 10.88 3.66 5.38
N THR A 50 11.82 4.45 4.88
CA THR A 50 11.54 5.58 4.02
C THR A 50 12.06 5.25 2.64
N GLN A 51 11.19 5.32 1.64
CA GLN A 51 11.50 4.98 0.25
C GLN A 51 11.06 6.11 -0.67
N SER A 52 11.89 6.45 -1.65
CA SER A 52 11.43 7.20 -2.82
C SER A 52 10.58 6.26 -3.65
N ALA A 53 9.42 6.74 -4.10
CA ALA A 53 8.47 5.97 -4.87
C ALA A 53 8.12 6.71 -6.15
N THR A 54 8.23 6.04 -7.30
CA THR A 54 7.71 6.54 -8.58
C THR A 54 6.59 5.62 -9.02
N VAL A 55 5.39 6.18 -9.16
CA VAL A 55 4.21 5.49 -9.68
C VAL A 55 4.02 5.89 -11.12
N THR A 56 3.98 4.93 -12.04
CA THR A 56 3.73 5.19 -13.46
C THR A 56 2.43 4.54 -13.89
N TYR A 57 1.51 5.33 -14.45
CA TYR A 57 0.22 4.87 -14.98
C TYR A 57 -0.13 5.68 -16.24
N GLN A 58 -0.50 5.00 -17.35
CA GLN A 58 -0.90 5.66 -18.61
C GLN A 58 0.06 6.78 -19.06
N ASP A 59 1.37 6.49 -19.05
CA ASP A 59 2.47 7.42 -19.40
C ASP A 59 2.67 8.61 -18.44
N GLU A 60 1.84 8.76 -17.41
CA GLU A 60 2.05 9.72 -16.33
C GLU A 60 2.89 9.07 -15.22
N SER A 61 3.85 9.83 -14.70
CA SER A 61 4.67 9.41 -13.57
C SER A 61 4.55 10.39 -12.42
N HIS A 62 4.35 9.87 -11.22
CA HIS A 62 4.20 10.64 -10.00
C HIS A 62 5.25 10.20 -8.97
N ASP A 63 6.08 11.16 -8.57
CA ASP A 63 7.07 10.95 -7.53
C ASP A 63 6.48 11.25 -6.14
N LEU A 64 6.77 10.35 -5.22
CA LEU A 64 6.25 10.31 -3.86
C LEU A 64 7.38 9.88 -2.92
N ILE A 65 7.18 10.12 -1.64
CA ILE A 65 7.98 9.47 -0.59
C ILE A 65 7.03 8.62 0.23
N PHE A 66 7.33 7.33 0.35
CA PHE A 66 6.63 6.42 1.24
C PHE A 66 7.41 6.30 2.55
N HIS A 67 6.74 6.61 3.65
CA HIS A 67 7.23 6.34 4.99
C HIS A 67 6.34 5.26 5.59
N THR A 68 6.89 4.06 5.75
CA THR A 68 6.17 2.89 6.24
C THR A 68 6.75 2.44 7.57
N GLU A 69 5.90 2.38 8.58
CA GLU A 69 6.21 1.81 9.89
C GLU A 69 5.45 0.51 10.05
N ILE A 70 6.16 -0.54 10.42
CA ILE A 70 5.65 -1.89 10.52
C ILE A 70 6.00 -2.38 11.93
N THR A 71 5.00 -2.64 12.76
CA THR A 71 5.16 -3.16 14.12
C THR A 71 4.43 -4.48 14.29
N ASN A 72 4.60 -5.16 15.42
CA ASN A 72 3.84 -6.38 15.72
C ASN A 72 2.31 -6.18 15.81
N ARG A 73 1.82 -4.94 15.93
CA ARG A 73 0.40 -4.61 16.12
C ARG A 73 -0.22 -3.82 14.98
N GLN A 74 0.59 -3.06 14.25
CA GLN A 74 0.10 -2.07 13.31
C GLN A 74 1.08 -1.89 12.15
N LEU A 75 0.52 -1.69 10.96
CA LEU A 75 1.22 -1.21 9.77
C LEU A 75 0.68 0.18 9.43
N THR A 76 1.57 1.18 9.40
CA THR A 76 1.26 2.55 8.99
C THR A 76 2.03 2.86 7.72
N MET A 77 1.35 3.35 6.69
CA MET A 77 1.99 3.88 5.48
C MET A 77 1.57 5.33 5.29
N VAL A 78 2.54 6.24 5.20
CA VAL A 78 2.32 7.65 4.89
C VAL A 78 2.91 7.94 3.51
N GLY A 79 2.06 8.47 2.63
CA GLY A 79 2.49 8.99 1.33
C GLY A 79 2.70 10.50 1.41
N LEU A 80 3.88 10.96 1.04
CA LEU A 80 4.26 12.36 1.01
C LEU A 80 4.55 12.80 -0.43
N SER A 81 4.29 14.07 -0.74
CA SER A 81 4.85 14.70 -1.93
C SER A 81 6.38 14.84 -1.79
N PRO A 82 7.10 15.12 -2.90
CA PRO A 82 8.53 15.42 -2.82
C PRO A 82 8.87 16.62 -1.94
N THR A 83 7.91 17.51 -1.69
CA THR A 83 8.04 18.67 -0.78
C THR A 83 7.74 18.33 0.69
N GLY A 84 7.41 17.08 1.00
CA GLY A 84 7.07 16.62 2.36
C GLY A 84 5.62 16.85 2.77
N THR A 85 4.75 17.29 1.85
CA THR A 85 3.32 17.45 2.14
C THR A 85 2.67 16.08 2.23
N ARG A 86 1.95 15.82 3.32
CA ARG A 86 1.21 14.56 3.47
C ARG A 86 0.06 14.49 2.49
N LEU A 87 0.12 13.50 1.60
CA LEU A 87 -0.91 13.22 0.62
C LEU A 87 -1.89 12.20 1.18
N PHE A 88 -1.40 11.17 1.87
CA PHE A 88 -2.26 10.20 2.51
C PHE A 88 -1.63 9.51 3.70
N THR A 89 -2.50 8.89 4.52
CA THR A 89 -2.12 7.91 5.54
C THR A 89 -2.99 6.68 5.38
N ILE A 90 -2.38 5.50 5.45
CA ILE A 90 -3.05 4.21 5.58
C ILE A 90 -2.61 3.57 6.89
N VAL A 91 -3.57 3.08 7.67
CA VAL A 91 -3.32 2.33 8.89
C VAL A 91 -4.04 0.99 8.79
N MET A 92 -3.28 -0.10 8.93
CA MET A 92 -3.80 -1.45 9.07
C MET A 92 -3.53 -1.96 10.48
N GLN A 93 -4.59 -2.29 11.22
CA GLN A 93 -4.52 -2.85 12.56
C GLN A 93 -5.70 -3.80 12.76
N GLU A 94 -5.46 -4.96 13.36
CA GLU A 94 -6.52 -5.93 13.73
C GLU A 94 -7.46 -6.27 12.55
N GLY A 95 -6.91 -6.42 11.34
CA GLY A 95 -7.68 -6.72 10.12
C GLY A 95 -8.53 -5.56 9.58
N SER A 96 -8.43 -4.37 10.17
CA SER A 96 -9.12 -3.16 9.70
C SER A 96 -8.16 -2.24 8.95
N VAL A 97 -8.62 -1.67 7.84
CA VAL A 97 -7.87 -0.69 7.05
C VAL A 97 -8.57 0.67 7.14
N ASN A 98 -7.83 1.67 7.63
CA ASN A 98 -8.27 3.06 7.67
C ASN A 98 -7.38 3.88 6.73
N ALA A 99 -8.00 4.73 5.91
CA ALA A 99 -7.27 5.63 5.03
C ALA A 99 -7.78 7.07 5.12
N GLU A 100 -6.85 8.03 5.08
CA GLU A 100 -7.13 9.46 5.10
C GLU A 100 -6.31 10.16 4.00
N GLY A 101 -6.85 11.22 3.38
CA GLY A 101 -6.13 12.05 2.41
C GLY A 101 -6.11 11.56 0.95
N PHE A 102 -6.58 10.34 0.67
CA PHE A 102 -6.50 9.70 -0.66
C PHE A 102 -7.27 10.36 -1.82
N SER A 103 -7.88 11.54 -1.65
CA SER A 103 -8.96 12.02 -2.51
C SER A 103 -8.56 12.51 -3.91
N SER A 104 -7.33 12.29 -4.40
CA SER A 104 -6.92 12.79 -5.74
C SER A 104 -5.57 12.30 -6.30
N LEU A 105 -4.92 11.29 -5.71
CA LEU A 105 -3.53 10.98 -6.10
C LEU A 105 -3.45 10.45 -7.54
N ILE A 106 -4.28 9.44 -7.84
CA ILE A 106 -4.61 8.85 -9.15
C ILE A 106 -5.99 8.21 -8.91
N ASP A 107 -7.05 8.59 -9.64
CA ASP A 107 -8.42 8.06 -9.43
C ASP A 107 -8.51 6.52 -9.49
N ALA A 108 -7.50 5.86 -10.06
CA ALA A 108 -7.41 4.41 -10.20
C ALA A 108 -6.72 3.67 -9.04
N ILE A 109 -5.93 4.33 -8.17
CA ILE A 109 -5.17 3.65 -7.11
C ILE A 109 -5.85 3.82 -5.75
N LYS A 110 -6.44 2.72 -5.26
CA LYS A 110 -7.08 2.67 -3.95
C LYS A 110 -6.05 2.43 -2.83
N PRO A 111 -6.28 2.91 -1.60
CA PRO A 111 -5.40 2.67 -0.46
C PRO A 111 -5.10 1.17 -0.24
N GLU A 112 -6.14 0.34 -0.29
CA GLU A 112 -5.98 -1.11 -0.08
C GLU A 112 -5.12 -1.80 -1.16
N TYR A 113 -4.97 -1.20 -2.34
CA TYR A 113 -4.08 -1.72 -3.37
C TYR A 113 -2.61 -1.52 -3.00
N LEU A 114 -2.26 -0.36 -2.46
CA LEU A 114 -0.89 -0.10 -2.01
C LEU A 114 -0.48 -0.99 -0.83
N LEU A 115 -1.40 -1.29 0.09
CA LEU A 115 -1.14 -2.27 1.14
C LEU A 115 -0.94 -3.68 0.58
N ALA A 116 -1.78 -4.10 -0.36
CA ALA A 116 -1.64 -5.39 -1.02
C ALA A 116 -0.31 -5.49 -1.78
N ASP A 117 0.08 -4.44 -2.50
CA ASP A 117 1.35 -4.38 -3.25
C ASP A 117 2.56 -4.45 -2.32
N LEU A 118 2.52 -3.73 -1.19
CA LEU A 118 3.56 -3.81 -0.15
C LEU A 118 3.70 -5.23 0.39
N GLN A 119 2.59 -5.86 0.79
CA GLN A 119 2.61 -7.22 1.33
C GLN A 119 3.07 -8.22 0.26
N LEU A 120 2.54 -8.13 -0.97
CA LEU A 120 2.96 -8.99 -2.08
C LEU A 120 4.44 -8.82 -2.43
N SER A 121 5.02 -7.64 -2.19
CA SER A 121 6.44 -7.37 -2.40
C SER A 121 7.33 -7.91 -1.28
N LEU A 122 6.88 -7.82 -0.02
CA LEU A 122 7.77 -8.01 1.14
C LEU A 122 7.48 -9.26 1.97
N TRP A 123 6.26 -9.80 1.96
CA TRP A 123 5.90 -10.89 2.87
C TRP A 123 6.44 -12.24 2.39
N PRO A 124 6.59 -13.22 3.29
CA PRO A 124 7.00 -14.57 2.92
C PRO A 124 6.03 -15.22 1.93
N GLN A 125 6.56 -15.86 0.88
CA GLN A 125 5.77 -16.54 -0.16
C GLN A 125 4.71 -17.50 0.40
N SER A 126 5.04 -18.24 1.47
CA SER A 126 4.14 -19.20 2.11
C SER A 126 2.89 -18.54 2.69
N GLN A 127 3.05 -17.39 3.37
CA GLN A 127 1.93 -16.64 3.95
C GLN A 127 1.07 -16.01 2.86
N LEU A 128 1.71 -15.47 1.81
CA LEU A 128 0.99 -14.92 0.66
C LEU A 128 0.09 -15.97 -0.01
N ASN A 129 0.63 -17.16 -0.28
CA ASN A 129 -0.13 -18.24 -0.93
C ASN A 129 -1.28 -18.79 -0.07
N GLN A 130 -1.22 -18.68 1.25
CA GLN A 130 -2.33 -19.08 2.13
C GLN A 130 -3.50 -18.09 2.07
N ASN A 131 -3.23 -16.84 1.67
CA ASN A 131 -4.19 -15.73 1.69
C ASN A 131 -4.57 -15.26 0.29
N LEU A 132 -4.05 -15.92 -0.74
CA LEU A 132 -4.33 -15.62 -2.14
C LEU A 132 -5.25 -16.68 -2.72
N SER A 133 -6.37 -16.24 -3.31
CA SER A 133 -7.34 -17.09 -3.98
C SER A 133 -7.37 -16.74 -5.47
N GLY A 134 -7.39 -17.77 -6.33
CA GLY A 134 -7.42 -17.60 -7.79
C GLY A 134 -6.05 -17.39 -8.45
N ALA A 135 -4.97 -17.26 -7.68
CA ALA A 135 -3.61 -17.15 -8.19
C ALA A 135 -2.59 -17.78 -7.21
N VAL A 136 -1.33 -17.86 -7.63
CA VAL A 136 -0.22 -18.36 -6.82
C VAL A 136 1.01 -17.45 -6.97
N VAL A 137 1.64 -17.14 -5.84
CA VAL A 137 2.95 -16.49 -5.78
C VAL A 137 4.04 -17.53 -6.02
N LYS A 138 4.94 -17.23 -6.96
CA LYS A 138 6.10 -18.04 -7.31
C LYS A 138 7.36 -17.17 -7.33
N GLU A 139 8.48 -17.74 -6.89
CA GLU A 139 9.81 -17.15 -7.03
C GLU A 139 10.63 -17.98 -8.03
N PRO A 140 10.45 -17.77 -9.36
CA PRO A 140 10.99 -18.66 -10.38
C PRO A 140 12.52 -18.60 -10.50
N ARG A 141 13.14 -17.54 -9.98
CA ARG A 141 14.59 -17.29 -9.98
C ARG A 141 14.94 -16.31 -8.86
N PRO A 142 16.22 -16.18 -8.46
CA PRO A 142 16.64 -15.19 -7.48
C PRO A 142 16.15 -13.78 -7.84
N LEU A 143 15.76 -13.01 -6.82
CA LEU A 143 15.37 -11.60 -6.96
C LEU A 143 14.19 -11.36 -7.94
N THR A 144 13.33 -12.35 -8.12
CA THR A 144 12.12 -12.22 -8.93
C THR A 144 10.96 -12.94 -8.26
N ARG A 145 9.83 -12.25 -8.12
CA ARG A 145 8.57 -12.79 -7.65
C ARG A 145 7.48 -12.55 -8.68
N ASN A 146 6.68 -13.57 -8.95
CA ASN A 146 5.53 -13.50 -9.86
C ASN A 146 4.26 -13.91 -9.13
N VAL A 147 3.18 -13.18 -9.36
CA VAL A 147 1.82 -13.66 -9.05
C VAL A 147 1.21 -14.20 -10.34
N VAL A 148 0.83 -15.48 -10.34
CA VAL A 148 0.45 -16.22 -11.55
C VAL A 148 -0.98 -16.76 -11.40
N GLN A 149 -1.84 -16.41 -12.36
CA GLN A 149 -3.20 -16.95 -12.51
C GLN A 149 -3.27 -17.75 -13.81
N ALA A 150 -3.65 -19.03 -13.75
CA ALA A 150 -3.85 -19.88 -14.93
C ALA A 150 -2.72 -19.80 -16.00
N ASN A 151 -1.46 -19.76 -15.54
CA ASN A 151 -0.23 -19.57 -16.34
C ASN A 151 0.03 -18.16 -16.89
N ASN A 152 -0.87 -17.20 -16.68
CA ASN A 152 -0.63 -15.80 -16.94
C ASN A 152 -0.01 -15.11 -15.72
N THR A 153 1.04 -14.31 -15.93
CA THR A 153 1.65 -13.53 -14.86
C THR A 153 0.90 -12.20 -14.73
N ILE A 154 0.23 -11.98 -13.60
CA ILE A 154 -0.57 -10.77 -13.35
C ILE A 154 0.24 -9.68 -12.64
N ILE A 155 1.24 -10.07 -11.84
CA ILE A 155 2.17 -9.18 -11.16
C ILE A 155 3.58 -9.74 -11.28
N THR A 156 4.54 -8.86 -11.51
CA THR A 156 5.97 -9.16 -11.47
C THR A 156 6.65 -8.19 -10.50
N VAL A 157 7.50 -8.71 -9.63
CA VAL A 157 8.35 -7.93 -8.74
C VAL A 157 9.80 -8.31 -8.99
N HIS A 158 10.64 -7.32 -9.28
CA HIS A 158 12.08 -7.47 -9.35
C HIS A 158 12.74 -6.75 -8.17
N TYR A 159 13.78 -7.36 -7.62
CA TYR A 159 14.51 -6.84 -6.48
C TYR A 159 15.98 -6.63 -6.86
N SER A 160 16.65 -5.66 -6.23
CA SER A 160 18.11 -5.53 -6.35
C SER A 160 18.87 -6.32 -5.27
N GLU A 161 18.22 -6.62 -4.14
CA GLU A 161 18.84 -7.26 -2.96
C GLU A 161 18.02 -8.44 -2.46
N ALA A 162 18.69 -9.42 -1.84
CA ALA A 162 18.04 -10.62 -1.29
C ALA A 162 17.16 -10.31 -0.07
N GLU A 163 17.57 -9.34 0.74
CA GLU A 163 16.70 -8.71 1.73
C GLU A 163 15.89 -7.63 1.01
N TYR A 164 14.73 -7.99 0.49
CA TYR A 164 13.97 -7.17 -0.48
C TYR A 164 13.76 -5.71 -0.06
N TYR A 165 13.55 -5.44 1.24
CA TYR A 165 13.33 -4.09 1.77
C TYR A 165 14.60 -3.22 1.82
N LYS A 166 15.80 -3.80 1.66
CA LYS A 166 17.10 -3.10 1.60
C LYS A 166 17.50 -2.66 0.20
N GLY A 167 16.81 -3.13 -0.83
CA GLY A 167 17.13 -2.85 -2.23
C GLY A 167 16.02 -2.13 -2.97
N ASP A 168 16.29 -1.82 -4.24
CA ASP A 168 15.30 -1.33 -5.16
C ASP A 168 14.24 -2.41 -5.43
N ILE A 169 12.98 -1.99 -5.47
CA ILE A 169 11.83 -2.85 -5.78
C ILE A 169 11.15 -2.29 -7.02
N GLN A 170 11.03 -3.12 -8.05
CA GLN A 170 10.29 -2.79 -9.28
C GLN A 170 9.06 -3.68 -9.33
N PHE A 171 7.91 -3.10 -9.02
CA PHE A 171 6.61 -3.78 -9.01
C PHE A 171 5.83 -3.40 -10.26
N THR A 172 5.42 -4.39 -11.05
CA THR A 172 4.63 -4.22 -12.27
C THR A 172 3.32 -4.97 -12.14
N HIS A 173 2.20 -4.26 -12.32
CA HIS A 173 0.87 -4.85 -12.33
C HIS A 173 0.33 -4.91 -13.77
N HIS A 174 0.38 -6.10 -14.40
CA HIS A 174 0.09 -6.27 -15.83
C HIS A 174 -1.37 -6.02 -16.21
N GLN A 175 -2.32 -6.39 -15.35
CA GLN A 175 -3.75 -6.20 -15.64
C GLN A 175 -4.20 -4.74 -15.42
N ARG A 176 -3.71 -4.07 -14.38
CA ARG A 176 -4.07 -2.68 -14.07
C ARG A 176 -3.22 -1.67 -14.83
N GLY A 177 -2.08 -2.07 -15.40
CA GLY A 177 -1.26 -1.23 -16.25
C GLY A 177 -0.49 -0.13 -15.51
N TYR A 178 -0.13 -0.35 -14.23
CA TYR A 178 0.76 0.56 -13.51
C TYR A 178 2.04 -0.14 -13.04
N ASN A 179 3.05 0.69 -12.82
CA ASN A 179 4.33 0.31 -12.22
C ASN A 179 4.56 1.13 -10.96
N LEU A 180 5.23 0.52 -9.99
CA LEU A 180 5.72 1.15 -8.78
C LEU A 180 7.21 0.83 -8.65
N SER A 181 8.04 1.86 -8.72
CA SER A 181 9.47 1.78 -8.45
C SER A 181 9.73 2.31 -7.05
N LEU A 182 10.38 1.53 -6.19
CA LEU A 182 10.75 1.92 -4.83
C LEU A 182 12.27 1.88 -4.68
N THR A 183 12.84 2.95 -4.14
CA THR A 183 14.27 3.02 -3.79
C THR A 183 14.41 3.36 -2.30
N PRO A 184 15.11 2.54 -1.51
CA PRO A 184 15.27 2.79 -0.09
C PRO A 184 16.12 4.04 0.16
N LEU A 185 15.64 4.89 1.07
CA LEU A 185 16.32 6.11 1.52
C LEU A 185 16.83 5.99 2.95
N ALA A 186 16.01 5.38 3.82
CA ALA A 186 16.37 5.11 5.22
C ALA A 186 15.64 3.85 5.70
N ILE A 187 16.32 3.08 6.54
CA ILE A 187 15.77 1.86 7.15
C ILE A 187 16.18 1.86 8.61
N GLU A 188 15.20 1.70 9.49
CA GLU A 188 15.38 1.62 10.94
C GLU A 188 14.63 0.39 11.44
N PHE A 189 15.23 -0.36 12.36
CA PHE A 189 14.55 -1.44 13.06
C PHE A 189 14.08 -0.87 14.40
N SER A 190 12.87 -1.22 14.82
CA SER A 190 12.43 -0.82 16.15
C SER A 190 13.31 -1.56 17.17
N ASN A 191 14.03 -0.80 17.98
CA ASN A 191 14.63 -1.37 19.17
C ASN A 191 13.47 -1.58 20.13
N ASP A 192 12.93 -2.79 20.18
CA ASP A 192 12.06 -3.18 21.29
C ASP A 192 12.90 -3.06 22.58
N GLU A 193 12.69 -1.99 23.35
CA GLU A 193 13.01 -1.96 24.79
C GLU A 193 11.94 -2.73 25.58
#